data_AF-A0A937MKN0-F1
#
_entry.id   AF-A0A937MKN0-F1
#
_cell.length_a   1.000
_cell.length_b   1.000
_cell.length_c   1.000
_cell.angle_alpha   90.00
_cell.angle_beta   90.00
_cell.angle_gamma   90.00
#
_symmetry.space_group_name_H-M   'P 1'
#
loop_
_entity.id
_entity.type
_entity.pdbx_description
1 polymer ?
#
loop_
_entity_poly.entity_id
_entity_poly.type
_entity_poly.pdbx_seq_one_letter_code
_entity_poly.pdbx_strand_id
1 'polypeptide(L)'
;AEVVATGVPAGLGAPIYGKLDADIASALMSIPAAKGVEIGNGFGAAEISGEDNADAMRMQDGKTTFLSNNAGGILGGISSGQDVIARVAFKPTSSILSPRRTVNEDGEDTEIVTKGRHDPCVGIRGVPVAEAMLACVLADHLLRHRAQCGE
;
A
#
# COMPACT_ATOMS: atom_id res chain seq x y z
N ALA A 1 -5.65 1.10 7.02
CA ALA A 1 -6.64 0.90 5.95
C ALA A 1 -6.13 -0.20 5.04
N GLU A 2 -7.00 -1.13 4.63
CA GLU A 2 -6.69 -2.13 3.60
C GLU A 2 -7.38 -1.73 2.30
N VAL A 3 -6.67 -1.84 1.19
CA VAL A 3 -7.19 -1.65 -0.16
C VAL A 3 -6.89 -2.90 -0.98
N VAL A 4 -7.89 -3.33 -1.75
CA VAL A 4 -7.82 -4.56 -2.53
C VAL A 4 -8.16 -4.24 -3.98
N ALA A 5 -7.28 -4.59 -4.90
CA ALA A 5 -7.56 -4.54 -6.33
C ALA A 5 -7.80 -5.95 -6.86
N THR A 6 -8.99 -6.17 -7.40
CA THR A 6 -9.41 -7.46 -7.96
C THR A 6 -9.30 -7.45 -9.48
N GLY A 7 -9.15 -8.64 -10.09
CA GLY A 7 -9.08 -8.77 -11.55
C GLY A 7 -7.81 -8.17 -12.18
N VAL A 8 -6.76 -7.97 -11.40
CA VAL A 8 -5.46 -7.52 -11.91
C VAL A 8 -4.85 -8.64 -12.75
N PRO A 9 -4.45 -8.39 -14.01
CA PRO A 9 -3.82 -9.43 -14.84
C PRO A 9 -2.47 -9.82 -14.25
N ALA A 10 -2.06 -11.08 -14.45
CA ALA A 10 -0.73 -11.53 -14.05
C ALA A 10 0.35 -10.87 -14.93
N GLY A 11 1.52 -10.57 -14.35
CA GLY A 11 2.69 -10.05 -15.08
C GLY A 11 2.82 -8.53 -15.12
N LEU A 12 2.01 -7.76 -14.38
CA LEU A 12 2.23 -6.33 -14.19
C LEU A 12 3.37 -6.09 -13.20
N GLY A 13 4.26 -5.14 -13.49
CA GLY A 13 5.47 -4.87 -12.72
C GLY A 13 6.73 -5.00 -13.58
N ALA A 14 7.82 -4.40 -13.12
CA ALA A 14 9.13 -4.50 -13.76
C ALA A 14 10.16 -5.03 -12.75
N PRO A 15 10.84 -6.16 -13.04
CA PRO A 15 11.82 -6.72 -12.12
C PRO A 15 12.92 -5.71 -11.73
N ILE A 16 13.43 -5.88 -10.51
CA ILE A 16 14.55 -5.13 -9.92
C ILE A 16 14.24 -3.65 -9.59
N TYR A 17 13.93 -2.81 -10.58
CA TYR A 17 13.85 -1.34 -10.41
C TYR A 17 12.46 -0.73 -10.54
N GLY A 18 11.45 -1.51 -10.94
CA GLY A 18 10.06 -1.04 -11.03
C GLY A 18 9.12 -2.11 -10.49
N LYS A 19 9.49 -2.72 -9.37
CA LYS A 19 8.68 -3.79 -8.77
C LYS A 19 7.34 -3.18 -8.36
N LEU A 20 6.26 -3.91 -8.62
CA LEU A 20 4.90 -3.43 -8.38
C LEU A 20 4.66 -3.09 -6.91
N ASP A 21 5.14 -3.93 -5.99
CA ASP A 21 5.07 -3.73 -4.54
C ASP A 21 5.84 -2.48 -4.08
N ALA A 22 7.02 -2.23 -4.65
CA ALA A 22 7.82 -1.04 -4.34
C ALA A 22 7.12 0.25 -4.78
N ASP A 23 6.53 0.27 -5.98
CA ASP A 23 5.82 1.43 -6.50
C ASP A 23 4.50 1.68 -5.73
N ILE A 24 3.77 0.62 -5.38
CA ILE A 24 2.59 0.70 -4.50
C ILE A 24 3.00 1.25 -3.13
N ALA A 25 4.09 0.74 -2.55
CA ALA A 25 4.58 1.19 -1.25
C ALA A 25 4.97 2.67 -1.27
N SER A 26 5.68 3.11 -2.31
CA SER A 26 6.02 4.52 -2.52
C SER A 26 4.77 5.40 -2.60
N ALA A 27 3.79 5.00 -3.45
CA ALA A 27 2.57 5.76 -3.65
C ALA A 27 1.73 5.86 -2.36
N LEU A 28 1.55 4.75 -1.64
CA LEU A 28 0.79 4.73 -0.39
C LEU A 28 1.50 5.47 0.74
N MET A 29 2.83 5.35 0.85
CA MET A 29 3.62 6.06 1.86
C MET A 29 3.66 7.58 1.59
N SER A 30 3.42 8.02 0.35
CA SER A 30 3.33 9.45 0.00
C SER A 30 2.08 10.14 0.56
N ILE A 31 1.06 9.37 0.94
CA ILE A 31 -0.19 9.93 1.47
C ILE A 31 0.11 10.64 2.81
N PRO A 32 -0.36 11.88 3.01
CA PRO A 32 -0.17 12.58 4.27
C PRO A 32 -0.63 11.73 5.47
N ALA A 33 0.19 11.75 6.52
CA ALA A 33 0.04 10.93 7.74
C ALA A 33 0.29 9.42 7.58
N ALA A 34 0.57 8.89 6.40
CA ALA A 34 1.02 7.51 6.25
C ALA A 34 2.38 7.30 6.95
N LYS A 35 2.53 6.19 7.68
CA LYS A 35 3.74 5.84 8.43
C LYS A 35 4.20 4.39 8.24
N GLY A 36 3.42 3.57 7.55
CA GLY A 36 3.74 2.17 7.27
C GLY A 36 2.89 1.67 6.10
N VAL A 37 3.47 0.79 5.29
CA VAL A 37 2.77 0.10 4.20
C VAL A 37 3.10 -1.39 4.26
N GLU A 38 2.11 -2.22 4.00
CA GLU A 38 2.21 -3.67 3.94
C GLU A 38 1.61 -4.18 2.63
N ILE A 39 2.15 -5.29 2.11
CA ILE A 39 1.60 -6.05 0.98
C ILE A 39 1.27 -7.46 1.47
N GLY A 40 0.08 -7.96 1.17
CA GLY A 40 -0.38 -9.28 1.63
C GLY A 40 -0.36 -9.41 3.16
N ASN A 41 0.29 -10.46 3.66
CA ASN A 41 0.50 -10.69 5.10
C ASN A 41 1.38 -9.62 5.77
N GLY A 42 2.08 -8.79 4.99
CA GLY A 42 2.79 -7.63 5.53
C GLY A 42 3.85 -8.00 6.56
N PHE A 43 3.85 -7.27 7.69
CA PHE A 43 4.75 -7.58 8.80
C PHE A 43 4.48 -8.95 9.43
N GLY A 44 3.24 -9.46 9.33
CA GLY A 44 2.90 -10.80 9.81
C GLY A 44 3.63 -11.93 9.07
N ALA A 45 4.10 -11.70 7.85
CA ALA A 45 4.92 -12.68 7.12
C ALA A 45 6.26 -12.96 7.83
N ALA A 46 6.77 -12.01 8.65
CA ALA A 46 7.99 -12.20 9.43
C ALA A 46 7.79 -13.06 10.68
N GLU A 47 6.55 -13.34 11.06
CA GLU A 47 6.20 -14.10 12.27
C GLU A 47 5.91 -15.59 12.01
N ILE A 48 5.91 -16.01 10.74
CA ILE A 48 5.54 -17.37 10.32
C ILE A 48 6.67 -18.08 9.57
N SER A 49 6.57 -19.41 9.47
CA SER A 49 7.55 -20.22 8.76
C SER A 49 7.48 -19.98 7.24
N GLY A 50 8.56 -20.33 6.53
CA GLY A 50 8.55 -20.29 5.06
C GLY A 50 7.53 -21.24 4.44
N GLU A 51 7.22 -22.35 5.11
CA GLU A 51 6.22 -23.34 4.69
C GLU A 51 4.81 -22.76 4.79
N ASP A 52 4.51 -22.03 5.87
CA ASP A 52 3.21 -21.39 6.08
C ASP A 52 3.02 -20.13 5.21
N ASN A 53 4.10 -19.41 4.92
CA ASN A 53 4.04 -18.19 4.10
C ASN A 53 3.96 -18.49 2.59
N ALA A 54 4.38 -19.67 2.15
CA ALA A 54 4.42 -20.02 0.74
C ALA A 54 3.02 -20.21 0.15
N ASP A 55 2.70 -19.46 -0.90
CA ASP A 55 1.44 -19.62 -1.63
C ASP A 55 1.51 -20.82 -2.59
N ALA A 56 0.95 -21.95 -2.15
CA ALA A 56 0.95 -23.18 -2.93
C ALA A 56 0.11 -23.05 -4.21
N MET A 57 0.63 -23.59 -5.32
CA MET A 57 -0.01 -23.57 -6.64
C MET A 57 -0.55 -24.95 -7.01
N ARG A 58 -1.66 -24.96 -7.76
CA ARG A 58 -2.25 -26.14 -8.39
C ARG A 58 -2.71 -25.82 -9.80
N MET A 59 -2.80 -26.86 -10.64
CA MET A 59 -3.50 -26.75 -11.92
C MET A 59 -4.99 -27.05 -11.72
N GLN A 60 -5.85 -26.19 -12.24
CA GLN A 60 -7.30 -26.36 -12.26
C GLN A 60 -7.82 -25.88 -13.61
N ASP A 61 -8.52 -26.76 -14.34
CA ASP A 61 -9.07 -26.46 -15.68
C ASP A 61 -8.05 -25.86 -16.66
N GLY A 62 -6.80 -26.35 -16.60
CA GLY A 62 -5.70 -25.88 -17.45
C GLY A 62 -5.10 -24.52 -17.05
N LYS A 63 -5.53 -23.94 -15.92
CA LYS A 63 -5.02 -22.68 -15.37
C LYS A 63 -4.29 -22.92 -14.05
N THR A 64 -3.26 -22.12 -13.79
CA THR A 64 -2.60 -22.09 -12.48
C THR A 64 -3.48 -21.34 -11.50
N THR A 65 -3.76 -21.97 -10.36
CA THR A 65 -4.54 -21.40 -9.26
C THR A 65 -3.72 -21.50 -7.98
N PHE A 66 -3.76 -20.44 -7.16
CA PHE A 66 -3.14 -20.42 -5.84
C PHE A 66 -4.12 -20.87 -4.75
N LEU A 67 -3.61 -21.54 -3.73
CA LEU A 67 -4.41 -22.04 -2.60
C LEU A 67 -4.54 -21.03 -1.46
N SER A 68 -3.70 -19.99 -1.45
CA SER A 68 -3.66 -18.90 -0.47
C SER A 68 -3.13 -17.64 -1.16
N ASN A 69 -3.23 -16.47 -0.49
CA ASN A 69 -2.74 -15.18 -1.00
C ASN A 69 -1.92 -14.42 0.05
N ASN A 70 -0.96 -15.10 0.68
CA ASN A 70 -0.06 -14.53 1.68
C ASN A 70 0.81 -13.42 1.08
N ALA A 71 1.20 -13.56 -0.19
CA ALA A 71 1.98 -12.57 -0.94
C ALA A 71 1.18 -11.33 -1.34
N GLY A 72 -0.15 -11.31 -1.16
CA GLY A 72 -0.99 -10.17 -1.51
C GLY A 72 -1.00 -9.84 -2.99
N GLY A 73 -1.01 -10.88 -3.83
CA GLY A 73 -1.12 -10.77 -5.28
C GLY A 73 0.16 -10.34 -6.00
N ILE A 74 1.29 -10.22 -5.29
CA ILE A 74 2.57 -9.79 -5.87
C ILE A 74 3.67 -10.80 -5.50
N LEU A 75 4.23 -11.45 -6.52
CA LEU A 75 5.31 -12.43 -6.38
C LEU A 75 6.53 -11.95 -7.16
N GLY A 76 7.69 -11.83 -6.51
CA GLY A 76 8.92 -11.39 -7.17
C GLY A 76 8.86 -9.96 -7.73
N GLY A 77 7.91 -9.14 -7.27
CA GLY A 77 7.69 -7.77 -7.76
C GLY A 77 6.78 -7.67 -8.99
N ILE A 78 6.09 -8.75 -9.37
CA ILE A 78 5.08 -8.76 -10.43
C ILE A 78 3.74 -9.32 -9.92
N SER A 79 2.63 -8.90 -10.52
CA SER A 79 1.30 -9.41 -10.16
C SER A 79 1.16 -10.90 -10.50
N SER A 80 0.57 -11.67 -9.58
CA SER A 80 0.34 -13.12 -9.74
C SER A 80 -0.99 -13.46 -10.42
N GLY A 81 -1.87 -12.47 -10.60
CA GLY A 81 -3.26 -12.66 -11.05
C GLY A 81 -4.25 -12.91 -9.91
N GLN A 82 -3.77 -13.04 -8.67
CA GLN A 82 -4.60 -12.97 -7.47
C GLN A 82 -4.92 -11.52 -7.12
N ASP A 83 -5.82 -11.31 -6.16
CA ASP A 83 -6.12 -9.97 -5.65
C ASP A 83 -4.85 -9.32 -5.09
N VAL A 84 -4.61 -8.07 -5.51
CA VAL A 84 -3.51 -7.26 -4.98
C VAL A 84 -3.99 -6.63 -3.68
N ILE A 85 -3.35 -6.99 -2.58
CA ILE A 85 -3.73 -6.56 -1.22
C ILE A 85 -2.64 -5.65 -0.68
N ALA A 86 -2.99 -4.41 -0.35
CA ALA A 86 -2.09 -3.47 0.29
C ALA A 86 -2.75 -2.83 1.52
N ARG A 87 -1.96 -2.60 2.57
CA ARG A 87 -2.40 -1.89 3.77
C ARG A 87 -1.54 -0.67 4.03
N VAL A 88 -2.16 0.39 4.54
CA VAL A 88 -1.48 1.62 4.95
C VAL A 88 -1.85 1.99 6.38
N ALA A 89 -0.85 2.31 7.19
CA ALA A 89 -0.99 2.78 8.56
C ALA A 89 -0.90 4.30 8.62
N PHE A 90 -1.93 4.96 9.18
CA PHE A 90 -1.98 6.40 9.35
C PHE A 90 -1.71 6.80 10.80
N LYS A 91 -0.83 7.78 11.03
CA LYS A 91 -0.68 8.38 12.36
C LYS A 91 -1.91 9.23 12.73
N PRO A 92 -2.18 9.44 14.02
CA PRO A 92 -3.18 10.40 14.47
C PRO A 92 -2.89 11.83 13.97
N THR A 93 -3.94 12.66 13.91
CA THR A 93 -3.82 14.05 13.50
C THR A 93 -2.97 14.86 14.46
N SER A 94 -2.14 15.75 13.91
CA SER A 94 -1.21 16.57 14.69
C SER A 94 -1.90 17.83 15.27
N SER A 95 -3.00 18.28 14.67
CA SER A 95 -3.82 19.39 15.17
C SER A 95 -4.81 18.87 16.21
N ILE A 96 -4.49 19.09 17.47
CA ILE A 96 -5.34 18.73 18.61
C ILE A 96 -5.61 19.96 19.47
N LEU A 97 -6.71 19.95 20.22
CA LEU A 97 -7.10 21.08 21.07
C LEU A 97 -6.21 21.25 22.30
N SER A 98 -5.44 20.22 22.66
CA SER A 98 -4.51 20.28 23.79
C SER A 98 -3.26 21.10 23.43
N PRO A 99 -2.83 22.03 24.30
CA PRO A 99 -1.58 22.77 24.10
C PRO A 99 -0.39 21.84 23.91
N ARG A 100 0.49 22.23 22.98
CA ARG A 100 1.77 21.55 22.74
C ARG A 100 2.90 22.57 22.72
N ARG A 101 4.01 22.21 23.36
CA ARG A 101 5.26 22.96 23.25
C ARG A 101 5.78 22.89 21.82
N THR A 102 6.25 24.02 21.31
CA THR A 102 6.81 24.17 19.98
C THR A 102 7.81 25.33 19.98
N VAL A 103 8.33 25.68 18.80
CA VAL A 103 9.29 26.76 18.61
C VAL A 103 8.76 27.69 17.51
N ASN A 104 8.85 29.01 17.71
CA ASN A 104 8.45 29.99 16.70
C ASN A 104 9.55 30.17 15.62
N GLU A 105 9.29 31.02 14.62
CA GLU A 105 10.24 31.27 13.53
C GLU A 105 11.54 31.96 14.00
N ASP A 106 11.49 32.65 15.13
CA ASP A 106 12.65 33.31 15.77
C ASP A 106 13.48 32.35 16.65
N GLY A 107 13.06 31.08 16.78
CA GLY A 107 13.77 30.06 17.57
C GLY A 107 13.43 30.04 19.06
N GLU A 108 12.38 30.74 19.48
CA GLU A 108 11.95 30.84 20.87
C GLU A 108 10.92 29.76 21.23
N ASP A 109 11.07 29.18 22.43
CA ASP A 109 10.11 28.22 22.98
C ASP A 109 8.73 28.88 23.19
N THR A 110 7.69 28.25 22.65
CA THR A 110 6.31 28.72 22.78
C THR A 110 5.32 27.55 22.88
N GLU A 111 4.03 27.85 23.04
CA GLU A 111 2.97 26.86 22.99
C GLU A 111 2.01 27.14 21.83
N ILE A 112 1.63 26.07 21.12
CA ILE A 112 0.62 26.13 20.07
C ILE A 112 -0.65 25.41 20.52
N VAL A 113 -1.78 26.06 20.25
CA VAL A 113 -3.13 25.50 20.38
C VAL A 113 -3.85 25.71 19.06
N THR A 114 -4.10 24.64 18.33
CA THR A 114 -4.91 24.70 17.10
C THR A 114 -6.39 24.80 17.47
N LYS A 115 -7.00 25.98 17.23
CA LYS A 115 -8.43 26.23 17.47
C LYS A 115 -9.23 25.95 16.19
N GLY A 116 -10.32 25.20 16.30
CA GLY A 116 -11.22 24.92 15.16
C GLY A 116 -11.72 23.48 15.12
N ARG A 117 -12.53 23.15 14.11
CA ARG A 117 -12.91 21.76 13.81
C ARG A 117 -11.78 21.12 13.02
N HIS A 118 -11.07 20.18 13.65
CA HIS A 118 -10.06 19.37 13.00
C HIS A 118 -10.57 17.94 12.83
N ASP A 119 -9.98 17.25 11.87
CA ASP A 119 -10.29 15.87 11.62
C ASP A 119 -9.83 15.00 12.80
N PRO A 120 -10.73 14.28 13.48
CA PRO A 120 -10.34 13.40 14.57
C PRO A 120 -9.62 12.14 14.06
N CYS A 121 -9.78 11.78 12.78
CA CYS A 121 -9.17 10.60 12.18
C CYS A 121 -8.98 10.77 10.66
N VAL A 122 -7.81 11.26 10.26
CA VAL A 122 -7.42 11.37 8.84
C VAL A 122 -7.43 10.04 8.10
N GLY A 123 -7.30 8.91 8.81
CA GLY A 123 -7.30 7.59 8.21
C GLY A 123 -8.58 7.26 7.46
N ILE A 124 -9.75 7.74 7.92
CA ILE A 124 -11.05 7.48 7.27
C ILE A 124 -11.07 8.11 5.87
N ARG A 125 -10.64 9.36 5.77
CA ARG A 125 -10.55 10.07 4.48
C ARG A 125 -9.34 9.65 3.65
N GLY A 126 -8.33 9.03 4.28
CA GLY A 126 -7.18 8.45 3.60
C GLY A 126 -7.52 7.20 2.79
N VAL A 127 -8.57 6.45 3.14
CA VAL A 127 -9.01 5.24 2.42
C VAL A 127 -9.24 5.49 0.92
N PRO A 128 -10.14 6.41 0.50
CA PRO A 128 -10.37 6.66 -0.93
C PRO A 128 -9.13 7.19 -1.66
N VAL A 129 -8.21 7.87 -0.95
CA VAL A 129 -6.93 8.30 -1.52
C VAL A 129 -6.02 7.11 -1.77
N ALA A 130 -5.97 6.15 -0.84
CA ALA A 130 -5.21 4.91 -1.00
C ALA A 130 -5.73 4.06 -2.17
N GLU A 131 -7.06 3.97 -2.33
CA GLU A 131 -7.68 3.31 -3.49
C GLU A 131 -7.26 3.98 -4.81
N ALA A 132 -7.33 5.31 -4.87
CA ALA A 132 -6.91 6.07 -6.05
C ALA A 132 -5.41 5.89 -6.36
N MET A 133 -4.55 5.91 -5.33
CA MET A 133 -3.11 5.68 -5.49
C MET A 133 -2.81 4.28 -6.02
N LEU A 134 -3.46 3.25 -5.48
CA LEU A 134 -3.32 1.87 -5.96
C LEU A 134 -3.78 1.75 -7.43
N ALA A 135 -4.93 2.35 -7.77
CA ALA A 135 -5.44 2.36 -9.14
C ALA A 135 -4.50 3.07 -10.12
N CYS A 136 -3.93 4.21 -9.73
CA CYS A 136 -2.96 4.95 -10.56
C CYS A 136 -1.69 4.12 -10.82
N VAL A 137 -1.13 3.47 -9.80
CA VAL A 137 0.06 2.62 -9.96
C VAL A 137 -0.23 1.43 -10.86
N LEU A 138 -1.37 0.75 -10.66
CA LEU A 138 -1.77 -0.37 -11.51
C LEU A 138 -2.00 0.05 -12.97
N ALA A 139 -2.63 1.21 -13.19
CA ALA A 139 -2.84 1.76 -14.51
C ALA A 139 -1.50 2.08 -15.22
N ASP A 140 -0.54 2.66 -14.51
CA ASP A 140 0.79 2.93 -15.05
C ASP A 140 1.51 1.64 -15.45
N HIS A 141 1.53 0.64 -14.57
CA HIS A 141 2.13 -0.67 -14.88
C HIS A 141 1.43 -1.39 -16.03
N LEU A 142 0.09 -1.29 -16.14
CA LEU A 142 -0.66 -1.83 -17.28
C LEU A 142 -0.28 -1.15 -18.59
N LEU A 143 -0.14 0.18 -18.60
CA LEU A 143 0.26 0.93 -19.79
C LEU A 143 1.71 0.63 -20.20
N ARG A 144 2.62 0.47 -19.24
CA ARG A 144 4.01 0.05 -19.49
C ARG A 144 4.07 -1.36 -20.08
N HIS A 145 3.29 -2.29 -19.52
CA HIS A 145 3.19 -3.66 -20.06
C HIS A 145 2.69 -3.65 -21.50
N ARG A 146 1.62 -2.91 -21.79
CA ARG A 146 1.09 -2.69 -23.14
C ARG A 146 2.14 -2.16 -24.12
N ALA A 147 2.89 -1.14 -23.71
CA ALA A 147 3.91 -0.53 -24.54
C ALA A 147 5.08 -1.49 -24.86
N GLN A 148 5.42 -2.39 -23.93
CA GLN A 148 6.50 -3.36 -24.09
C GLN A 148 6.06 -4.61 -24.89
N CYS A 149 4.85 -5.12 -24.64
CA CYS A 149 4.39 -6.42 -25.11
C CYS A 149 3.38 -6.35 -26.28
N GLY A 150 2.72 -5.21 -26.50
CA GLY A 150 1.77 -5.02 -27.60
C GLY A 150 0.32 -5.49 -27.35
N GLU A 151 -0.02 -5.93 -26.12
CA GLU A 151 -1.37 -6.31 -25.68
C GLU A 151 -1.84 -5.45 -24.48
#